data_AF-A0A106FHQ5-F1
#
_entry.id   AF-A0A106FHQ5-F1
#
_cell.length_a   1.000
_cell.length_b   1.000
_cell.length_c   1.000
_cell.angle_alpha   90.00
_cell.angle_beta   90.00
_cell.angle_gamma   90.00
#
_symmetry.space_group_name_H-M   'P 1'
#
loop_
_entity.id
_entity.type
_entity.pdbx_description
1 polymer ?
#
loop_
_entity_poly.entity_id
_entity_poly.type
_entity_poly.pdbx_seq_one_letter_code
_entity_poly.pdbx_strand_id
1 'polypeptide(L)'
;MRKLLLTALTACAAGFLVAGCDDQKVADAVNAIKPDNLAFGKLQPGVSTVEDVLRDAGKPEMVRQNEDGSQRFEYPRGPFGTSTYMLDFGPDGRLVSITQALTADNIAKVVPGMSKDDVRQLLGKPTSVAQYALSHEEVWSWHWAEGGVSGDAMFNAHFSPGGIVIRTSRSEAPGRERP
;
A
#
# COMPACT_ATOMS: atom_id res chain seq x y z
N MET A 1 -23.07 -20.88 -65.42
CA MET A 1 -24.08 -19.85 -65.04
C MET A 1 -24.27 -19.91 -63.53
N ARG A 2 -24.07 -18.76 -62.87
CA ARG A 2 -23.99 -18.53 -61.42
C ARG A 2 -25.16 -19.15 -60.63
N LYS A 3 -24.87 -19.83 -59.52
CA LYS A 3 -25.85 -20.14 -58.47
C LYS A 3 -25.43 -19.49 -57.13
N LEU A 4 -26.33 -18.61 -56.70
CA LEU A 4 -26.74 -18.15 -55.37
C LEU A 4 -25.84 -18.36 -54.14
N LEU A 5 -25.71 -17.24 -53.40
CA LEU A 5 -25.23 -17.11 -52.02
C LEU A 5 -25.94 -18.05 -51.05
N LEU A 6 -25.21 -18.59 -50.06
CA LEU A 6 -25.74 -18.84 -48.71
C LEU A 6 -24.66 -18.60 -47.65
N THR A 7 -25.07 -17.85 -46.63
CA THR A 7 -24.37 -17.36 -45.44
C THR A 7 -23.99 -18.49 -44.47
N ALA A 8 -22.85 -18.40 -43.79
CA ALA A 8 -22.55 -19.22 -42.62
C ALA A 8 -21.99 -18.35 -41.47
N LEU A 9 -22.66 -18.49 -40.32
CA LEU A 9 -22.44 -17.85 -39.02
C LEU A 9 -20.97 -17.82 -38.59
N THR A 10 -20.48 -16.67 -38.15
CA THR A 10 -19.34 -16.58 -37.21
C THR A 10 -19.89 -16.13 -35.86
N ALA A 11 -19.94 -17.07 -34.91
CA ALA A 11 -20.20 -16.78 -33.51
C ALA A 11 -18.98 -16.05 -32.93
N CYS A 12 -19.13 -14.79 -32.56
CA CYS A 12 -18.20 -14.10 -31.67
C CYS A 12 -18.97 -13.77 -30.40
N ALA A 13 -18.94 -14.68 -29.43
CA ALA A 13 -19.29 -14.37 -28.06
C ALA A 13 -18.18 -13.45 -27.52
N ALA A 14 -18.34 -12.15 -27.71
CA ALA A 14 -17.52 -11.15 -27.03
C ALA A 14 -17.91 -11.19 -25.55
N GLY A 15 -17.07 -11.84 -24.75
CA GLY A 15 -17.24 -12.06 -23.33
C GLY A 15 -17.42 -10.76 -22.55
N PHE A 16 -18.37 -10.80 -21.63
CA PHE A 16 -18.50 -9.89 -20.50
C PHE A 16 -17.18 -9.80 -19.72
N LEU A 17 -16.48 -8.67 -19.76
CA LEU A 17 -15.32 -8.41 -18.90
C LEU A 17 -15.37 -7.08 -18.13
N VAL A 18 -16.50 -6.36 -18.13
CA VAL A 18 -16.57 -5.04 -17.49
C VAL A 18 -17.08 -5.08 -16.04
N ALA A 19 -17.67 -6.18 -15.57
CA ALA A 19 -18.32 -6.22 -14.25
C ALA A 19 -17.36 -6.42 -13.06
N GLY A 20 -16.13 -6.89 -13.25
CA GLY A 20 -15.25 -7.29 -12.13
C GLY A 20 -14.42 -6.19 -11.48
N CYS A 21 -14.29 -5.01 -12.10
CA CYS A 21 -13.46 -3.93 -11.56
C CYS A 21 -14.11 -3.20 -10.37
N ASP A 22 -15.44 -3.09 -10.37
CA ASP A 22 -16.17 -2.36 -9.32
C ASP A 22 -16.23 -3.18 -8.02
N ASP A 23 -16.50 -4.48 -8.12
CA ASP A 23 -16.51 -5.38 -6.97
C ASP A 23 -15.14 -5.45 -6.28
N GLN A 24 -14.04 -5.47 -7.06
CA GLN A 24 -12.70 -5.51 -6.51
C GLN A 24 -12.34 -4.21 -5.77
N LYS A 25 -12.69 -3.04 -6.32
CA LYS A 25 -12.45 -1.75 -5.67
C LYS A 25 -13.21 -1.62 -4.36
N VAL A 26 -14.46 -2.10 -4.31
CA VAL A 26 -15.26 -2.13 -3.09
C VAL A 26 -14.61 -3.05 -2.06
N ALA A 27 -14.16 -4.24 -2.44
CA ALA A 27 -13.46 -5.15 -1.55
C ALA A 27 -12.15 -4.55 -0.99
N ASP A 28 -11.36 -3.88 -1.84
CA ASP A 28 -10.12 -3.22 -1.43
C ASP A 28 -10.40 -2.10 -0.42
N ALA A 29 -11.45 -1.28 -0.65
CA ALA A 29 -11.88 -0.25 0.30
C ALA A 29 -12.37 -0.84 1.63
N VAL A 30 -13.13 -1.94 1.60
CA VAL A 30 -13.60 -2.64 2.82
C VAL A 30 -12.43 -3.22 3.60
N ASN A 31 -11.44 -3.81 2.93
CA ASN A 31 -10.26 -4.36 3.59
C ASN A 31 -9.40 -3.26 4.24
N ALA A 32 -9.29 -2.09 3.61
CA ALA A 32 -8.56 -0.95 4.16
C ALA A 32 -9.17 -0.38 5.46
N ILE A 33 -10.47 -0.57 5.70
CA ILE A 33 -11.17 -0.12 6.93
C ILE A 33 -11.42 -1.25 7.94
N LYS A 34 -11.16 -2.51 7.58
CA LYS A 34 -11.38 -3.68 8.46
C LYS A 34 -10.55 -3.53 9.74
N PRO A 35 -11.12 -3.54 10.96
CA PRO A 35 -10.37 -3.32 12.20
C PRO A 35 -9.15 -4.25 12.33
N ASP A 36 -8.03 -3.72 12.82
CA ASP A 36 -6.74 -4.42 12.82
C ASP A 36 -6.78 -5.72 13.64
N ASN A 37 -7.56 -5.73 14.74
CA ASN A 37 -7.78 -6.94 15.54
C ASN A 37 -8.56 -8.03 14.80
N LEU A 38 -9.44 -7.65 13.87
CA LEU A 38 -10.16 -8.59 13.01
C LEU A 38 -9.28 -9.09 11.86
N ALA A 39 -8.47 -8.20 11.28
CA ALA A 39 -7.58 -8.53 10.17
C ALA A 39 -6.38 -9.39 10.61
N PHE A 40 -5.78 -9.07 11.76
CA PHE A 40 -4.49 -9.63 12.16
C PHE A 40 -4.50 -10.34 13.52
N GLY A 41 -5.52 -10.12 14.36
CA GLY A 41 -5.49 -10.56 15.77
C GLY A 41 -5.49 -12.08 15.99
N LYS A 42 -5.86 -12.87 14.97
CA LYS A 42 -5.83 -14.34 15.03
C LYS A 42 -4.60 -14.93 14.35
N LEU A 43 -3.81 -14.12 13.65
CA LEU A 43 -2.64 -14.57 12.92
C LEU A 43 -1.49 -14.85 13.88
N GLN A 44 -0.75 -15.92 13.61
CA GLN A 44 0.33 -16.39 14.46
C GLN A 44 1.60 -16.62 13.62
N PRO A 45 2.71 -15.95 13.95
CA PRO A 45 4.01 -16.24 13.36
C PRO A 45 4.38 -17.73 13.47
N GLY A 46 4.96 -18.28 12.41
CA GLY A 46 5.34 -19.69 12.27
C GLY A 46 4.16 -20.65 12.01
N VAL A 47 2.91 -20.19 12.13
CA VAL A 47 1.71 -21.04 12.00
C VAL A 47 0.84 -20.59 10.83
N SER A 48 0.40 -19.33 10.82
CA SER A 48 -0.48 -18.80 9.79
C SER A 48 0.18 -18.80 8.42
N THR A 49 -0.57 -19.10 7.37
CA THR A 49 -0.08 -19.08 5.99
C THR A 49 -0.50 -17.80 5.26
N VAL A 50 0.04 -17.60 4.06
CA VAL A 50 -0.43 -16.57 3.12
C VAL A 50 -1.95 -16.66 2.93
N GLU A 51 -2.52 -17.86 2.77
CA GLU A 51 -3.96 -18.04 2.57
C GLU A 51 -4.79 -17.61 3.79
N ASP A 52 -4.29 -17.86 5.01
CA ASP A 52 -4.94 -17.37 6.22
C ASP A 52 -5.01 -15.84 6.24
N VAL A 53 -3.91 -15.17 5.87
CA VAL A 53 -3.85 -13.71 5.81
C VAL A 53 -4.79 -13.16 4.73
N LEU A 54 -4.80 -13.77 3.54
CA LEU A 54 -5.70 -13.34 2.46
C LEU A 54 -7.18 -13.52 2.83
N ARG A 55 -7.51 -14.58 3.58
CA ARG A 55 -8.87 -14.79 4.09
C ARG A 55 -9.25 -13.76 5.15
N ASP A 56 -8.36 -13.51 6.11
CA ASP A 56 -8.70 -12.72 7.31
C ASP A 56 -8.52 -11.21 7.06
N ALA A 57 -7.39 -10.79 6.46
CA ALA A 57 -7.08 -9.40 6.16
C ALA A 57 -7.56 -8.97 4.75
N GLY A 58 -7.71 -9.91 3.82
CA GLY A 58 -8.03 -9.60 2.43
C GLY A 58 -6.79 -9.41 1.56
N LYS A 59 -6.99 -8.93 0.33
CA LYS A 59 -5.90 -8.68 -0.61
C LYS A 59 -4.99 -7.55 -0.08
N PRO A 60 -3.65 -7.72 -0.08
CA PRO A 60 -2.74 -6.64 0.25
C PRO A 60 -2.70 -5.58 -0.85
N GLU A 61 -2.37 -4.36 -0.48
CA GLU A 61 -2.16 -3.27 -1.44
C GLU A 61 -0.95 -3.56 -2.35
N MET A 62 0.10 -4.12 -1.75
CA MET A 62 1.33 -4.48 -2.45
C MET A 62 1.88 -5.80 -1.93
N VAL A 63 2.41 -6.60 -2.84
CA VAL A 63 3.21 -7.80 -2.55
C VAL A 63 4.60 -7.58 -3.12
N ARG A 64 5.62 -7.67 -2.26
CA ARG A 64 7.02 -7.74 -2.66
C ARG A 64 7.47 -9.19 -2.55
N GLN A 65 7.93 -9.76 -3.66
CA GLN A 65 8.54 -11.09 -3.70
C GLN A 65 10.05 -10.91 -3.66
N ASN A 66 10.73 -11.71 -2.83
CA ASN A 66 12.18 -11.74 -2.75
C ASN A 66 12.72 -12.94 -3.53
N GLU A 67 14.00 -12.90 -3.91
CA GLU A 67 14.64 -13.95 -4.72
C GLU A 67 14.70 -15.31 -4.01
N ASP A 68 14.73 -15.31 -2.69
CA ASP A 68 14.73 -16.52 -1.86
C ASP A 68 13.34 -17.18 -1.73
N GLY A 69 12.31 -16.56 -2.32
CA GLY A 69 10.91 -17.01 -2.24
C GLY A 69 10.14 -16.44 -1.05
N SER A 70 10.79 -15.70 -0.15
CA SER A 70 10.11 -14.95 0.91
C SER A 70 9.30 -13.80 0.32
N GLN A 71 8.29 -13.35 1.06
CA GLN A 71 7.34 -12.35 0.59
C GLN A 71 7.06 -11.32 1.67
N ARG A 72 6.81 -10.07 1.27
CA ARG A 72 6.27 -9.04 2.15
C ARG A 72 4.97 -8.50 1.60
N PHE A 73 3.91 -8.58 2.39
CA PHE A 73 2.62 -7.96 2.10
C PHE A 73 2.53 -6.62 2.80
N GLU A 74 1.88 -5.66 2.15
CA GLU A 74 1.69 -4.31 2.66
C GLU A 74 0.20 -3.97 2.77
N TYR A 75 -0.22 -3.52 3.95
CA TYR A 75 -1.58 -3.09 4.27
C TYR A 75 -1.56 -1.67 4.87
N PRO A 76 -1.50 -0.63 4.02
CA PRO A 76 -1.67 0.75 4.47
C PRO A 76 -3.11 1.00 4.93
N ARG A 77 -3.28 1.81 5.98
CA ARG A 77 -4.59 2.20 6.53
C ARG A 77 -5.00 3.62 6.11
N GLY A 78 -4.17 4.27 5.30
CA GLY A 78 -4.43 5.60 4.77
C GLY A 78 -5.61 5.64 3.78
N PRO A 79 -6.14 6.83 3.48
CA PRO A 79 -5.62 8.13 3.91
C PRO A 79 -6.01 8.53 5.34
N PHE A 80 -7.08 7.95 5.90
CA PHE A 80 -7.60 8.35 7.21
C PHE A 80 -6.94 7.63 8.40
N GLY A 81 -6.40 6.43 8.19
CA GLY A 81 -5.64 5.71 9.22
C GLY A 81 -4.19 6.16 9.29
N THR A 82 -3.57 5.88 10.44
CA THR A 82 -2.22 6.34 10.84
C THR A 82 -1.18 5.21 10.84
N SER A 83 -1.51 4.07 10.24
CA SER A 83 -0.70 2.86 10.27
C SER A 83 -0.48 2.28 8.89
N THR A 84 0.66 1.64 8.71
CA THR A 84 0.89 0.69 7.63
C THR A 84 1.41 -0.59 8.23
N TYR A 85 0.75 -1.71 7.94
CA TYR A 85 1.18 -3.02 8.40
C TYR A 85 1.97 -3.73 7.30
N MET A 86 3.15 -4.24 7.67
CA MET A 86 3.97 -5.11 6.83
C MET A 86 3.92 -6.52 7.40
N LEU A 87 3.51 -7.48 6.58
CA LEU A 87 3.47 -8.89 6.94
C LEU A 87 4.53 -9.62 6.14
N ASP A 88 5.50 -10.20 6.85
CA ASP A 88 6.59 -10.96 6.25
C ASP A 88 6.26 -12.45 6.25
N PHE A 89 6.61 -13.13 5.17
CA PHE A 89 6.43 -14.56 4.99
C PHE A 89 7.74 -15.21 4.61
N GLY A 90 8.00 -16.38 5.19
CA GLY A 90 9.12 -17.23 4.78
C GLY A 90 8.89 -17.83 3.39
N PRO A 91 9.93 -18.45 2.81
CA PRO A 91 9.81 -19.14 1.52
C PRO A 91 8.86 -20.34 1.55
N ASP A 92 8.47 -20.81 2.73
CA ASP A 92 7.45 -21.84 2.95
C ASP A 92 6.02 -21.28 2.98
N GLY A 93 5.85 -19.98 2.76
CA GLY A 93 4.55 -19.29 2.76
C GLY A 93 3.97 -19.08 4.16
N ARG A 94 4.75 -19.27 5.23
CA ARG A 94 4.31 -19.04 6.60
C ARG A 94 4.66 -17.64 7.07
N LEU A 95 3.74 -17.05 7.83
CA LEU A 95 3.91 -15.74 8.44
C LEU A 95 5.10 -15.74 9.39
N VAL A 96 6.00 -14.78 9.24
CA VAL A 96 7.19 -14.57 10.08
C VAL A 96 6.96 -13.43 11.05
N SER A 97 6.39 -12.31 10.57
CA SER A 97 6.15 -11.14 11.42
C SER A 97 5.01 -10.28 10.89
N ILE A 98 4.39 -9.55 11.82
CA ILE A 98 3.47 -8.45 11.54
C ILE A 98 4.10 -7.19 12.15
N THR A 99 4.39 -6.18 11.35
CA THR A 99 5.06 -4.95 11.79
C THR A 99 4.23 -3.72 11.46
N GLN A 100 3.94 -2.87 12.45
CA GLN A 100 3.46 -1.52 12.20
C GLN A 100 4.68 -0.67 11.79
N ALA A 101 4.66 -0.17 10.56
CA ALA A 101 5.80 0.50 9.93
C ALA A 101 5.88 2.00 10.24
N LEU A 102 4.73 2.67 10.44
CA LEU A 102 4.64 4.12 10.69
C LEU A 102 4.80 4.45 12.17
N THR A 103 6.02 4.24 12.68
CA THR A 103 6.44 4.59 14.04
C THR A 103 7.46 5.73 14.02
N ALA A 104 7.60 6.45 15.13
CA ALA A 104 8.62 7.49 15.29
C ALA A 104 10.03 6.95 14.99
N ASP A 105 10.35 5.74 15.47
CA ASP A 105 11.66 5.10 15.27
C ASP A 105 11.94 4.80 13.80
N ASN A 106 10.95 4.33 13.03
CA ASN A 106 11.14 4.07 11.60
C ASN A 106 11.17 5.36 10.79
N ILE A 107 10.35 6.35 11.14
CA ILE A 107 10.34 7.66 10.51
C ILE A 107 11.70 8.36 10.69
N ALA A 108 12.30 8.26 11.88
CA ALA A 108 13.62 8.84 12.17
C ALA A 108 14.75 8.21 11.34
N LYS A 109 14.57 7.01 10.79
CA LYS A 109 15.56 6.36 9.91
C LYS A 109 15.56 6.96 8.50
N VAL A 110 14.50 7.69 8.11
CA VAL A 110 14.43 8.33 6.80
C VAL A 110 15.29 9.60 6.81
N VAL A 111 16.45 9.51 6.15
CA VAL A 111 17.46 10.57 6.12
C VAL A 111 17.86 10.94 4.69
N PRO A 112 18.45 12.13 4.46
CA PRO A 112 18.97 12.51 3.15
C PRO A 112 19.96 11.48 2.59
N GLY A 113 19.90 11.25 1.27
CA GLY A 113 20.71 10.27 0.56
C GLY A 113 20.02 8.93 0.29
N MET A 114 18.92 8.63 0.97
CA MET A 114 18.13 7.41 0.73
C MET A 114 17.38 7.46 -0.60
N SER A 115 17.21 6.32 -1.25
CA SER A 115 16.37 6.21 -2.45
C SER A 115 14.88 6.11 -2.09
N LYS A 116 14.03 6.38 -3.08
CA LYS A 116 12.59 6.09 -3.01
C LYS A 116 12.28 4.66 -2.57
N ASP A 117 13.03 3.68 -3.08
CA ASP A 117 12.78 2.28 -2.72
C ASP A 117 13.14 2.00 -1.25
N ASP A 118 14.26 2.53 -0.76
CA ASP A 118 14.63 2.40 0.66
C ASP A 118 13.53 2.95 1.58
N VAL A 119 12.95 4.10 1.22
CA VAL A 119 11.84 4.68 1.99
C VAL A 119 10.57 3.83 1.88
N ARG A 120 10.24 3.27 0.71
CA ARG A 120 9.10 2.34 0.54
C ARG A 120 9.30 1.07 1.36
N GLN A 121 10.51 0.54 1.45
CA GLN A 121 10.81 -0.64 2.24
C GLN A 121 10.61 -0.41 3.73
N LEU A 122 10.90 0.80 4.22
CA LEU A 122 10.71 1.17 5.62
C LEU A 122 9.28 1.52 5.99
N LEU A 123 8.62 2.39 5.22
CA LEU A 123 7.36 3.05 5.64
C LEU A 123 6.12 2.55 4.91
N GLY A 124 6.28 1.82 3.82
CA GLY A 124 5.14 1.43 3.00
C GLY A 124 4.68 2.55 2.05
N LYS A 125 3.53 2.36 1.40
CA LYS A 125 2.99 3.22 0.35
C LYS A 125 2.64 4.56 0.98
N PRO A 126 3.07 5.68 0.39
CA PRO A 126 2.68 6.98 0.90
C PRO A 126 1.17 7.18 0.76
N THR A 127 0.60 7.90 1.73
CA THR A 127 -0.77 8.39 1.71
C THR A 127 -1.01 9.27 0.48
N SER A 128 -0.05 10.13 0.15
CA SER A 128 -0.12 11.01 -1.01
C SER A 128 1.26 11.26 -1.62
N VAL A 129 1.24 11.61 -2.91
CA VAL A 129 2.41 12.02 -3.68
C VAL A 129 2.11 13.37 -4.32
N ALA A 130 2.97 14.36 -4.09
CA ALA A 130 2.87 15.69 -4.67
C ALA A 130 4.12 16.03 -5.50
N GLN A 131 3.95 16.77 -6.57
CA GLN A 131 5.04 17.28 -7.42
C GLN A 131 5.05 18.80 -7.34
N TYR A 132 6.18 19.38 -6.93
CA TYR A 132 6.35 20.83 -6.83
C TYR A 132 7.17 21.36 -7.99
N ALA A 133 6.51 22.04 -8.93
CA ALA A 133 7.14 22.48 -10.18
C ALA A 133 8.30 23.47 -9.98
N LEU A 134 8.21 24.36 -8.99
CA LEU A 134 9.24 25.40 -8.76
C LEU A 134 10.53 24.86 -8.16
N SER A 135 10.42 23.89 -7.24
CA SER A 135 11.58 23.25 -6.60
C SER A 135 12.03 21.99 -7.34
N HIS A 136 11.23 21.49 -8.28
CA HIS A 136 11.38 20.19 -8.93
C HIS A 136 11.44 19.02 -7.93
N GLU A 137 10.79 19.17 -6.78
CA GLU A 137 10.72 18.14 -5.74
C GLU A 137 9.48 17.26 -5.93
N GLU A 138 9.65 15.97 -5.71
CA GLU A 138 8.54 15.04 -5.45
C GLU A 138 8.45 14.83 -3.95
N VAL A 139 7.25 14.93 -3.37
CA VAL A 139 7.04 14.78 -1.92
C VAL A 139 6.10 13.63 -1.68
N TRP A 140 6.55 12.68 -0.87
CA TRP A 140 5.73 11.58 -0.39
C TRP A 140 5.34 11.85 1.06
N SER A 141 4.07 11.67 1.36
CA SER A 141 3.52 11.98 2.67
C SER A 141 2.84 10.76 3.28
N TRP A 142 3.02 10.57 4.59
CA TRP A 142 2.35 9.53 5.38
C TRP A 142 1.63 10.18 6.56
N HIS A 143 0.36 9.84 6.73
CA HIS A 143 -0.39 10.15 7.94
C HIS A 143 0.01 9.14 9.04
N TRP A 144 0.44 9.63 10.20
CA TRP A 144 0.91 8.76 11.29
C TRP A 144 0.52 9.30 12.67
N ALA A 145 0.51 8.40 13.66
CA ALA A 145 0.18 8.72 15.04
C ALA A 145 1.43 9.26 15.74
N GLU A 146 1.63 10.57 15.67
CA GLU A 146 2.75 11.27 16.31
C GLU A 146 2.67 11.25 17.85
N GLY A 147 1.46 11.12 18.39
CA GLY A 147 1.21 11.26 19.82
C GLY A 147 1.28 12.72 20.28
N GLY A 148 1.49 12.94 21.58
CA GLY A 148 1.54 14.28 22.17
C GLY A 148 0.23 15.05 22.04
N VAL A 149 0.31 16.38 22.01
CA VAL A 149 -0.86 17.28 21.98
C VAL A 149 -1.60 17.22 20.64
N SER A 150 -0.88 17.04 19.54
CA SER A 150 -1.46 16.94 18.20
C SER A 150 -2.10 15.57 17.95
N GLY A 151 -1.59 14.49 18.54
CA GLY A 151 -2.11 13.13 18.41
C GLY A 151 -1.69 12.46 17.09
N ASP A 152 -1.81 13.18 15.97
CA ASP A 152 -1.43 12.77 14.63
C ASP A 152 -0.71 13.89 13.85
N ALA A 153 -0.02 13.52 12.78
CA ALA A 153 0.66 14.43 11.87
C ALA A 153 0.90 13.79 10.50
N MET A 154 1.35 14.60 9.54
CA MET A 154 1.94 14.12 8.31
C MET A 154 3.47 14.13 8.42
N PHE A 155 4.10 13.01 8.11
CA PHE A 155 5.52 12.94 7.80
C PHE A 155 5.73 13.07 6.29
N ASN A 156 6.67 13.91 5.87
CA ASN A 156 6.94 14.19 4.45
C ASN A 156 8.41 13.90 4.11
N ALA A 157 8.64 13.05 3.11
CA ALA A 157 9.95 12.84 2.50
C ALA A 157 10.02 13.59 1.17
N HIS A 158 11.00 14.48 1.02
CA HIS A 158 11.21 15.28 -0.18
C HIS A 158 12.32 14.66 -1.02
N PHE A 159 12.00 14.33 -2.26
CA PHE A 159 12.91 13.71 -3.22
C PHE A 159 13.35 14.70 -4.28
N SER A 160 14.64 14.66 -4.62
CA SER A 160 15.18 15.28 -5.83
C SER A 160 14.59 14.63 -7.10
N PRO A 161 14.78 15.24 -8.29
CA PRO A 161 14.40 14.61 -9.56
C PRO A 161 15.02 13.23 -9.78
N GLY A 162 16.18 12.95 -9.18
CA GLY A 162 16.84 11.64 -9.20
C GLY A 162 16.24 10.60 -8.26
N GLY A 163 15.17 10.92 -7.52
CA GLY A 163 14.52 9.98 -6.60
C GLY A 163 15.27 9.74 -5.30
N ILE A 164 16.12 10.68 -4.89
CA ILE A 164 16.90 10.63 -3.65
C ILE A 164 16.34 11.62 -2.64
N VAL A 165 16.16 11.19 -1.38
CA VAL A 165 15.75 12.04 -0.27
C VAL A 165 16.76 13.17 -0.10
N ILE A 166 16.27 14.41 -0.13
CA ILE A 166 17.09 15.61 0.10
C ILE A 166 16.77 16.26 1.46
N ARG A 167 15.55 16.08 1.98
CA ARG A 167 15.11 16.56 3.29
C ARG A 167 13.82 15.87 3.71
N THR A 168 13.48 15.99 4.98
CA THR A 168 12.19 15.58 5.53
C THR A 168 11.49 16.78 6.18
N SER A 169 10.17 16.71 6.33
CA SER A 169 9.40 17.72 7.08
C SER A 169 8.19 17.10 7.76
N ARG A 170 7.61 17.85 8.70
CA ARG A 170 6.33 17.54 9.35
C ARG A 170 5.31 18.60 8.95
N SER A 171 4.08 18.19 8.65
CA SER A 171 2.92 19.09 8.54
C SER A 171 1.76 18.58 9.39
N GLU A 172 0.78 19.44 9.64
CA GLU A 172 -0.46 19.02 10.33
C GLU A 172 -1.21 17.99 9.50
N ALA A 173 -1.93 17.09 10.18
CA ALA A 173 -2.87 16.20 9.51
C ALA A 173 -4.03 17.01 8.89
N PRO A 174 -4.61 16.56 7.77
CA PRO A 174 -5.75 17.23 7.16
C PRO A 174 -6.88 17.48 8.18
N GLY A 175 -7.41 18.71 8.24
CA GLY A 175 -8.43 19.10 9.21
C GLY A 175 -7.90 19.57 10.58
N ARG A 176 -6.58 19.59 10.78
CA ARG A 176 -5.92 20.16 11.97
C ARG A 176 -5.20 21.49 11.67
N GLU A 177 -5.30 21.96 10.43
CA GLU A 177 -4.78 23.25 10.00
C GLU A 177 -5.44 24.40 10.78
N ARG A 178 -4.65 25.33 11.31
CA ARG A 178 -5.19 26.53 11.96
C ARG A 178 -5.73 27.47 10.88
N PRO A 179 -6.94 28.05 11.08
CA PRO A 179 -7.50 29.02 10.15
C PRO A 179 -6.67 30.30 10.04
#